data_AF-A0A924SSY8-F1
#
_entry.id   AF-A0A924SSY8-F1
#
_cell.length_a   1.000
_cell.length_b   1.000
_cell.length_c   1.000
_cell.angle_alpha   90.00
_cell.angle_beta   90.00
_cell.angle_gamma   90.00
#
_symmetry.space_group_name_H-M   'P 1'
#
loop_
_entity.id
_entity.type
_entity.pdbx_description
1 polymer ?
#
loop_
_entity_poly.entity_id
_entity_poly.type
_entity_poly.pdbx_seq_one_letter_code
_entity_poly.pdbx_strand_id
1 'polypeptide(L)'
;CSAGTARPGVLMAVQNSSKKPDNLATSFAGFDVDAVKKIREHLLPYPPSSPSIALFKNGELVHFIERHNIEGKSAKMIAENLMGAFEEYCN
;
A
#
# COMPACT_ATOMS: atom_id res chain seq x y z
N CYS A 1 4.78 8.54 -10.49
CA CYS A 1 4.80 7.47 -9.47
C CYS A 1 3.41 6.85 -9.23
N SER A 2 2.34 7.60 -8.90
CA SER A 2 1.02 6.99 -8.58
C SER A 2 0.37 6.21 -9.72
N ALA A 3 0.17 6.84 -10.89
CA ALA A 3 -0.54 6.23 -12.01
C ALA A 3 0.27 5.13 -12.72
N GLY A 4 1.58 5.36 -12.89
CA GLY A 4 2.45 4.42 -13.62
C GLY A 4 3.08 3.31 -12.78
N THR A 5 3.12 3.44 -11.45
CA THR A 5 3.84 2.50 -10.59
C THR A 5 2.97 1.97 -9.45
N ALA A 6 2.46 2.84 -8.57
CA ALA A 6 1.79 2.41 -7.35
C ALA A 6 0.49 1.63 -7.64
N ARG A 7 -0.42 2.25 -8.40
CA ARG A 7 -1.72 1.65 -8.76
C ARG A 7 -1.56 0.32 -9.53
N PRO A 8 -0.80 0.28 -10.64
CA PRO A 8 -0.60 -0.99 -11.34
C PRO A 8 0.15 -2.02 -10.48
N GLY A 9 1.10 -1.61 -9.63
CA GLY A 9 1.81 -2.52 -8.72
C GLY A 9 0.88 -3.20 -7.71
N VAL A 10 -0.04 -2.44 -7.09
CA VAL A 10 -1.05 -3.01 -6.18
C VAL A 10 -1.98 -3.97 -6.92
N LEU A 11 -2.48 -3.57 -8.10
CA LEU A 11 -3.36 -4.43 -8.90
C LEU A 11 -2.66 -5.74 -9.29
N MET A 12 -1.41 -5.65 -9.74
CA MET A 12 -0.60 -6.83 -10.08
C MET A 12 -0.38 -7.73 -8.87
N ALA A 13 -0.08 -7.19 -7.68
CA ALA A 13 0.08 -8.01 -6.47
C ALA A 13 -1.20 -8.77 -6.13
N VAL A 14 -2.33 -8.06 -6.10
CA VAL A 14 -3.64 -8.67 -5.78
C VAL A 14 -4.06 -9.70 -6.82
N GLN A 15 -3.75 -9.49 -8.10
CA GLN A 15 -4.09 -10.43 -9.16
C GLN A 15 -3.22 -11.70 -9.11
N ASN A 16 -1.93 -11.57 -8.80
CA ASN A 16 -0.96 -12.65 -8.90
C ASN A 16 -0.68 -13.40 -7.59
N SER A 17 -1.10 -12.89 -6.43
CA SER A 17 -0.95 -13.62 -5.16
C SER A 17 -2.03 -14.68 -4.95
N SER A 18 -1.64 -15.80 -4.37
CA SER A 18 -2.55 -16.81 -3.79
C SER A 18 -3.23 -16.28 -2.53
N LYS A 19 -2.45 -15.73 -1.60
CA LYS A 19 -2.95 -15.10 -0.38
C LYS A 19 -3.20 -13.61 -0.61
N LYS A 20 -4.35 -13.11 -0.16
CA LYS A 20 -4.77 -11.73 -0.41
C LYS A 20 -5.34 -11.11 0.86
N PRO A 21 -5.25 -9.77 1.01
CA PRO A 21 -5.98 -9.07 2.06
C PRO A 21 -7.49 -9.26 1.88
N ASP A 22 -8.22 -9.43 2.98
CA ASP A 22 -9.69 -9.54 2.95
C ASP A 22 -10.36 -8.27 2.43
N ASN A 23 -9.74 -7.13 2.70
CA ASN A 23 -10.26 -5.82 2.35
C ASN A 23 -9.21 -5.02 1.58
N LEU A 24 -9.67 -4.38 0.50
CA LEU A 24 -8.88 -3.46 -0.30
C LEU A 24 -9.59 -2.11 -0.32
N ALA A 25 -8.92 -1.08 0.20
CA ALA A 25 -9.44 0.27 0.27
C ALA A 25 -8.42 1.27 -0.29
N THR A 26 -8.90 2.42 -0.74
CA THR A 26 -8.07 3.51 -1.22
C THR A 26 -8.64 4.85 -0.77
N SER A 27 -7.77 5.81 -0.51
CA SER A 27 -8.14 7.20 -0.24
C SER A 27 -7.30 8.10 -1.14
N PHE A 28 -7.90 9.19 -1.62
CA PHE A 28 -7.24 10.08 -2.56
C PHE A 28 -6.68 11.30 -1.83
N ALA A 29 -5.36 11.29 -1.61
CA ALA A 29 -4.62 12.43 -1.06
C ALA A 29 -4.88 13.71 -1.89
N GLY A 30 -5.45 14.72 -1.24
CA GLY A 30 -5.83 16.00 -1.87
C GLY A 30 -7.32 16.15 -2.18
N PHE A 31 -8.11 15.07 -2.09
CA PHE A 31 -9.57 15.10 -2.27
C PHE A 31 -10.28 14.58 -1.01
N ASP A 32 -9.94 13.38 -0.55
CA ASP A 32 -10.54 12.76 0.64
C ASP A 32 -9.83 13.21 1.92
N VAL A 33 -9.85 14.51 2.21
CA VAL A 33 -9.01 15.14 3.24
C VAL A 33 -9.16 14.47 4.61
N ASP A 34 -10.38 14.23 5.06
CA ASP A 34 -10.65 13.64 6.38
C ASP A 34 -10.25 12.16 6.45
N ALA A 35 -10.52 11.39 5.40
CA ALA A 35 -10.12 9.98 5.33
C ALA A 35 -8.60 9.83 5.33
N VAL A 36 -7.91 10.68 4.56
CA VAL A 36 -6.45 10.69 4.47
C VAL A 36 -5.83 11.16 5.79
N LYS A 37 -6.42 12.14 6.47
CA LYS A 37 -5.97 12.55 7.80
C LYS A 37 -6.12 11.40 8.80
N LYS A 38 -7.27 10.73 8.80
CA LYS A 38 -7.54 9.63 9.72
C LYS A 38 -6.59 8.46 9.49
N ILE A 39 -6.42 8.00 8.24
CA ILE A 39 -5.54 6.87 7.97
C ILE A 39 -4.09 7.17 8.36
N ARG A 40 -3.62 8.41 8.17
CA ARG A 40 -2.26 8.82 8.57
C ARG A 40 -2.00 8.70 10.07
N GLU A 41 -3.01 8.84 10.93
CA GLU A 41 -2.87 8.58 12.37
C GLU A 41 -2.50 7.11 12.64
N HIS A 42 -2.96 6.19 11.80
CA HIS A 42 -2.65 4.75 11.87
C HIS A 42 -1.34 4.36 11.17
N LEU A 43 -0.64 5.32 10.54
CA LEU A 43 0.61 5.08 9.81
C LEU A 43 1.85 5.55 10.59
N LEU A 44 1.72 5.92 11.86
CA LEU A 44 2.85 6.31 12.69
C LEU A 44 3.82 5.12 12.91
N PRO A 45 5.15 5.36 12.95
CA PRO A 45 5.84 6.67 12.97
C PRO A 45 6.19 7.23 11.58
N TYR A 46 5.68 6.65 10.49
CA TYR A 46 6.10 7.02 9.14
C TYR A 46 5.62 8.43 8.76
N PRO A 47 6.47 9.25 8.11
CA PRO A 47 6.08 10.58 7.67
C PRO A 47 4.98 10.49 6.59
N PRO A 48 4.04 11.45 6.55
CA PRO A 48 2.98 11.45 5.55
C PRO A 48 3.56 11.61 4.15
N SER A 49 3.34 10.62 3.29
CA SER A 49 3.79 10.63 1.89
C SER A 49 2.68 10.17 0.93
N SER A 50 2.82 10.46 -0.36
CA SER A 50 1.86 10.04 -1.39
C SER A 50 2.54 9.89 -2.76
N PRO A 51 2.27 8.78 -3.49
CA PRO A 51 1.50 7.60 -3.06
C PRO A 51 2.23 6.83 -1.96
N SER A 52 1.48 6.14 -1.11
CA SER A 52 1.97 5.17 -0.12
C SER A 52 1.01 4.00 -0.03
N ILE A 53 1.48 2.82 0.37
CA ILE A 53 0.67 1.60 0.46
C ILE A 53 0.88 1.00 1.84
N ALA A 54 -0.21 0.64 2.51
CA ALA A 54 -0.21 0.08 3.85
C ALA A 54 -0.95 -1.26 3.86
N LEU A 55 -0.41 -2.24 4.56
CA LEU A 55 -1.06 -3.50 4.87
C LEU A 55 -1.32 -3.56 6.37
N PHE A 56 -2.56 -3.86 6.73
CA PHE A 56 -2.98 -4.01 8.11
C PHE A 56 -3.37 -5.45 8.39
N LYS A 57 -3.04 -5.94 9.59
CA LYS A 57 -3.52 -7.21 10.12
C LYS A 57 -4.11 -6.96 11.49
N ASN A 58 -5.38 -7.32 11.69
CA ASN A 58 -6.10 -7.11 12.96
C ASN A 58 -6.06 -5.65 13.48
N GLY A 59 -6.02 -4.67 12.57
CA GLY A 59 -5.95 -3.25 12.91
C GLY A 59 -4.54 -2.70 13.14
N GLU A 60 -3.51 -3.54 13.12
CA GLU A 60 -2.11 -3.13 13.25
C GLU A 60 -1.43 -3.02 11.87
N LEU A 61 -0.58 -2.01 11.71
CA LEU A 61 0.23 -1.81 10.51
C LEU A 61 1.36 -2.84 10.48
N VAL A 62 1.31 -3.78 9.53
CA VAL A 62 2.31 -4.86 9.42
C VAL A 62 3.27 -4.67 8.25
N HIS A 63 2.88 -3.90 7.23
CA HIS A 63 3.76 -3.56 6.12
C HIS A 63 3.43 -2.17 5.57
N PHE A 64 4.47 -1.42 5.22
CA PHE A 64 4.31 -0.07 4.68
C PHE A 64 5.30 0.22 3.57
N ILE A 65 4.81 0.81 2.49
CA ILE A 65 5.61 1.26 1.34
C ILE A 65 5.45 2.76 1.21
N GLU A 66 6.51 3.50 1.52
CA GLU A 66 6.56 4.95 1.39
C GLU A 66 6.72 5.40 -0.06
N ARG A 67 6.41 6.68 -0.34
CA ARG A 67 6.64 7.27 -1.66
C ARG A 67 8.05 7.04 -2.17
N HIS A 68 9.06 7.17 -1.31
CA HIS A 68 10.46 7.01 -1.70
C HIS A 68 10.76 5.57 -2.17
N ASN A 69 9.99 4.57 -1.74
CA ASN A 69 10.11 3.20 -2.20
C ASN A 69 9.32 2.95 -3.50
N ILE A 70 8.49 3.88 -3.94
CA ILE A 70 7.67 3.78 -5.16
C ILE A 70 8.28 4.61 -6.29
N GLU A 71 8.79 5.79 -5.95
CA GLU A 71 9.41 6.70 -6.90
C GLU A 71 10.68 6.08 -7.49
N GLY A 72 10.78 6.09 -8.83
CA GLY A 72 11.90 5.46 -9.55
C GLY A 72 11.83 3.93 -9.66
N LYS A 73 10.85 3.25 -9.03
CA LYS A 73 10.69 1.79 -9.16
C LYS A 73 9.67 1.41 -10.24
N SER A 74 9.76 0.17 -10.70
CA SER A 74 8.78 -0.42 -11.63
C SER A 74 7.56 -0.95 -10.89
N ALA A 75 6.41 -1.01 -11.58
CA ALA A 75 5.19 -1.58 -11.00
C ALA A 75 5.38 -3.04 -10.56
N LYS A 76 6.18 -3.81 -11.30
CA LYS A 76 6.53 -5.20 -10.99
C LYS A 76 7.27 -5.31 -9.64
N MET A 77 8.24 -4.44 -9.38
CA MET A 77 8.95 -4.44 -8.09
C MET A 77 8.03 -4.10 -6.92
N ILE A 78 7.08 -3.19 -7.11
CA ILE A 78 6.07 -2.90 -6.08
C ILE A 78 5.15 -4.10 -5.87
N ALA A 79 4.78 -4.78 -6.95
CA ALA A 79 3.97 -5.98 -6.88
C ALA A 79 4.69 -7.09 -6.10
N GLU A 80 5.93 -7.43 -6.47
CA GLU A 80 6.74 -8.45 -5.80
C GLU A 80 6.91 -8.17 -4.30
N ASN A 81 7.14 -6.90 -3.94
CA ASN A 81 7.24 -6.49 -2.54
C ASN A 81 5.93 -6.73 -1.77
N LEU A 82 4.79 -6.36 -2.35
CA LEU A 82 3.48 -6.58 -1.75
C LEU A 82 3.11 -8.06 -1.70
N MET A 83 3.42 -8.83 -2.75
CA MET A 83 3.17 -10.27 -2.77
C MET A 83 3.94 -10.98 -1.65
N GLY A 84 5.18 -10.58 -1.39
CA GLY A 84 5.96 -11.08 -0.24
C GLY A 84 5.27 -10.78 1.10
N ALA A 85 4.81 -9.54 1.29
CA ALA A 85 4.06 -9.16 2.48
C ALA A 85 2.73 -9.91 2.61
N PHE A 86 2.01 -10.14 1.50
CA PHE A 86 0.78 -10.91 1.52
C PHE A 86 1.03 -12.37 1.94
N GLU A 87 2.14 -12.96 1.49
CA GLU A 87 2.43 -14.35 1.81
C GLU A 87 2.77 -14.57 3.30
N GLU A 88 3.39 -13.55 3.92
CA GLU A 88 3.74 -13.51 5.35
C GLU A 88 2.52 -13.19 6.23
N TYR A 89 1.70 -12.20 5.84
CA TYR A 89 0.69 -11.64 6.72
C TYR A 89 -0.75 -12.05 6.39
N CYS A 90 -1.08 -12.40 5.15
CA CYS A 90 -2.41 -12.88 4.77
C CYS A 90 -2.51 -14.40 4.96
N ASN A 91 -3.73 -14.89 5.24
CA ASN A 91 -4.03 -16.30 5.48
C ASN A 91 -5.23 -16.74 4.64
#